data_AF-A0A353E6C7-F1
#
_entry.id   AF-A0A353E6C7-F1
#
_cell.length_a   1.000
_cell.length_b   1.000
_cell.length_c   1.000
_cell.angle_alpha   90.00
_cell.angle_beta   90.00
_cell.angle_gamma   90.00
#
_symmetry.space_group_name_H-M   'P 1'
#
loop_
_entity.id
_entity.type
_entity.pdbx_description
1 polymer ?
#
loop_
_entity_poly.entity_id
_entity_poly.type
_entity_poly.pdbx_seq_one_letter_code
_entity_poly.pdbx_strand_id
1 'polypeptide(L)'
;MRQLKIQKSITNRNSEALDKYLVEIGRAPMISIEEEIELAQAIRKGGKAGERAKNRLVEANLRFVVSVAKQYQHQGLTLTDLIDEGNIGLIKAAERFDETRGFKFISYAVWWIRQSILQAIAEQSRIVRLPLNQVGSLNKVNQEINKFEQENQRRPSVEELSARTGVDEEKISQSMAASGHHVSIDAPFGEDDDNSMVDVMASSDDSRTDRNVDHESMANDLMQV
;
A
#
# COMPACT_ATOMS: atom_id res chain seq x y z
N MET A 1 14.15 40.37 18.71
CA MET A 1 13.37 39.30 19.37
C MET A 1 12.83 38.38 18.28
N ARG A 2 13.34 37.14 18.19
CA ARG A 2 12.89 36.16 17.18
C ARG A 2 11.44 35.80 17.45
N GLN A 3 10.58 35.91 16.42
CA GLN A 3 9.21 35.42 16.49
C GLN A 3 9.21 33.92 16.78
N LEU A 4 8.55 33.51 17.86
CA LEU A 4 8.13 32.13 18.07
C LEU A 4 7.12 31.79 16.97
N LYS A 5 7.58 31.16 15.88
CA LYS A 5 6.70 30.47 14.94
C LYS A 5 6.19 29.24 15.68
N ILE A 6 4.95 29.33 16.19
CA ILE A 6 4.18 28.16 16.60
C ILE A 6 4.00 27.33 15.33
N GLN A 7 4.86 26.35 15.10
CA GLN A 7 4.52 25.24 14.21
C GLN A 7 3.40 24.50 14.93
N LYS A 8 2.15 24.82 14.56
CA LYS A 8 1.07 23.84 14.67
C LYS A 8 1.58 22.65 13.87
N SER A 9 2.00 21.59 14.57
CA SER A 9 2.11 20.27 13.99
C SER A 9 0.90 20.10 13.09
N ILE A 10 1.19 19.79 11.83
CA ILE A 10 0.23 19.70 10.74
C ILE A 10 -1.01 18.99 11.28
N THR A 11 -2.09 19.76 11.39
CA THR A 11 -3.39 19.34 11.89
C THR A 11 -3.67 17.94 11.35
N ASN A 12 -3.80 16.96 12.25
CA ASN A 12 -4.14 15.58 11.93
C ASN A 12 -5.60 15.53 11.45
N ARG A 13 -5.91 16.16 10.31
CA ARG A 13 -7.24 16.23 9.69
C ARG A 13 -7.76 14.84 9.32
N ASN A 14 -6.84 13.91 9.02
CA ASN A 14 -7.17 12.50 8.81
C ASN A 14 -7.77 11.85 10.08
N SER A 15 -7.30 12.23 11.27
CA SER A 15 -7.89 11.74 12.53
C SER A 15 -9.32 12.23 12.68
N GLU A 16 -9.62 13.52 12.45
CA GLU A 16 -10.99 14.02 12.69
C GLU A 16 -12.03 13.39 11.74
N ALA A 17 -11.67 13.17 10.48
CA ALA A 17 -12.54 12.49 9.52
C ALA A 17 -12.72 11.00 9.88
N LEU A 18 -11.63 10.32 10.25
CA LEU A 18 -11.67 8.92 10.69
C LEU A 18 -12.49 8.77 11.98
N ASP A 19 -12.33 9.67 12.94
CA ASP A 19 -13.04 9.64 14.22
C ASP A 19 -14.55 9.81 14.01
N LYS A 20 -14.96 10.73 13.12
CA LYS A 20 -16.38 10.87 12.72
C LYS A 20 -16.92 9.60 12.07
N TYR A 21 -16.16 9.02 11.13
CA TYR A 21 -16.54 7.77 10.48
C TYR A 21 -16.71 6.62 11.50
N LEU A 22 -15.77 6.47 12.43
CA LEU A 22 -15.83 5.44 13.48
C LEU A 22 -17.05 5.61 14.40
N VAL A 23 -17.44 6.85 14.71
CA VAL A 23 -18.66 7.13 15.47
C VAL A 23 -19.92 6.78 14.67
N GLU A 24 -19.97 7.11 13.38
CA GLU A 24 -21.12 6.82 12.51
C GLU A 24 -21.35 5.31 12.35
N ILE A 25 -20.32 4.54 12.01
CA ILE A 25 -20.43 3.08 11.89
C ILE A 25 -20.71 2.40 13.23
N GLY A 26 -20.34 3.05 14.35
CA GLY A 26 -20.63 2.58 15.70
C GLY A 26 -22.10 2.68 16.07
N ARG A 27 -22.86 3.59 15.43
CA ARG A 27 -24.31 3.77 15.62
C ARG A 27 -25.15 2.79 14.80
N ALA A 28 -24.57 2.16 13.79
CA ALA A 28 -25.28 1.18 12.98
C ALA A 28 -25.72 -0.01 13.85
N PRO A 29 -27.00 -0.39 13.82
CA PRO A 29 -27.50 -1.53 14.60
C PRO A 29 -26.94 -2.85 14.05
N MET A 30 -26.66 -3.79 14.95
CA MET A 30 -26.25 -5.13 14.55
C MET A 30 -27.44 -5.92 14.02
N ILE A 31 -27.20 -6.77 13.03
CA ILE A 31 -28.19 -7.64 12.41
C ILE A 31 -28.17 -9.03 13.05
N SER A 32 -29.34 -9.67 13.12
CA SER A 32 -29.44 -11.07 13.53
C SER A 32 -29.11 -12.02 12.37
N ILE A 33 -28.92 -13.30 12.66
CA ILE A 33 -28.69 -14.33 11.62
C ILE A 33 -29.93 -14.48 10.72
N GLU A 34 -31.13 -14.36 11.29
CA GLU A 34 -32.39 -14.42 10.54
C GLU A 34 -32.51 -13.21 9.59
N GLU A 35 -32.19 -12.00 10.08
CA GLU A 35 -32.18 -10.78 9.27
C GLU A 35 -31.12 -10.87 8.16
N GLU A 36 -29.95 -11.46 8.42
CA GLU A 36 -28.91 -11.69 7.42
C GLU A 36 -29.41 -12.55 6.24
N ILE A 37 -30.16 -13.61 6.53
CA ILE A 37 -30.76 -14.49 5.51
C ILE A 37 -31.81 -13.73 4.69
N GLU A 38 -32.69 -12.98 5.35
CA GLU A 38 -33.71 -12.16 4.66
C GLU A 38 -33.09 -11.11 3.73
N LEU A 39 -32.05 -10.43 4.22
CA LEU A 39 -31.30 -9.45 3.44
C LEU A 39 -30.61 -10.11 2.24
N ALA A 40 -29.95 -11.26 2.43
CA ALA A 40 -29.30 -12.00 1.35
C ALA A 40 -30.30 -12.43 0.25
N GLN A 41 -31.47 -12.93 0.64
CA GLN A 41 -32.53 -13.28 -0.30
C GLN A 41 -33.05 -12.06 -1.07
N ALA A 42 -33.21 -10.92 -0.40
CA ALA A 42 -33.62 -9.67 -1.04
C ALA A 42 -32.56 -9.15 -2.02
N ILE A 43 -31.27 -9.24 -1.68
CA ILE A 43 -30.14 -8.89 -2.54
C ILE A 43 -30.16 -9.76 -3.81
N ARG A 44 -30.34 -11.08 -3.67
CA ARG A 44 -30.41 -12.03 -4.80
C ARG A 44 -31.59 -11.74 -5.74
N LYS A 45 -32.74 -11.29 -5.20
CA LYS A 45 -33.91 -10.87 -6.00
C LYS A 45 -33.68 -9.56 -6.76
N GLY A 46 -32.73 -8.73 -6.31
CA GLY A 46 -32.37 -7.47 -6.94
C GLY A 46 -33.41 -6.35 -6.79
N GLY A 47 -33.26 -5.31 -7.62
CA GLY A 47 -34.13 -4.12 -7.62
C GLY A 47 -33.91 -3.18 -6.43
N LYS A 48 -34.83 -2.22 -6.24
CA LYS A 48 -34.74 -1.20 -5.17
C LYS A 48 -34.79 -1.80 -3.75
N ALA A 49 -35.40 -2.96 -3.59
CA ALA A 49 -35.42 -3.68 -2.32
C ALA A 49 -34.05 -4.36 -2.06
N GLY A 50 -33.49 -5.02 -3.08
CA GLY A 50 -32.15 -5.62 -2.99
C GLY A 50 -31.05 -4.61 -2.71
N GLU A 51 -31.07 -3.43 -3.35
CA GLU A 51 -30.08 -2.38 -3.07
C GLU A 51 -30.17 -1.84 -1.63
N ARG A 52 -31.38 -1.65 -1.10
CA ARG A 52 -31.57 -1.28 0.32
C ARG A 52 -31.10 -2.38 1.26
N ALA A 53 -31.35 -3.65 0.91
CA ALA A 53 -30.88 -4.78 1.69
C ALA A 53 -29.35 -4.89 1.68
N LYS A 54 -28.71 -4.64 0.53
CA LYS A 54 -27.25 -4.59 0.39
C LYS A 54 -26.64 -3.52 1.28
N ASN A 55 -27.17 -2.29 1.22
CA ASN A 55 -26.68 -1.19 2.05
C ASN A 55 -26.81 -1.53 3.54
N ARG A 56 -27.96 -2.07 3.95
CA ARG A 56 -28.20 -2.49 5.33
C ARG A 56 -27.22 -3.57 5.79
N LEU A 57 -26.99 -4.59 4.96
CA LEU A 57 -26.05 -5.68 5.24
C LEU A 57 -24.61 -5.16 5.35
N VAL A 58 -24.21 -4.25 4.48
CA VAL A 58 -22.87 -3.63 4.48
C VAL A 58 -22.69 -2.75 5.72
N GLU A 59 -23.62 -1.82 5.98
CA GLU A 59 -23.58 -0.87 7.11
C GLU A 59 -23.44 -1.59 8.45
N ALA A 60 -24.19 -2.68 8.66
CA ALA A 60 -24.13 -3.48 9.89
C ALA A 60 -22.75 -4.12 10.12
N ASN A 61 -21.96 -4.33 9.06
CA ASN A 61 -20.69 -5.05 9.09
C ASN A 61 -19.45 -4.14 8.90
N LEU A 62 -19.61 -2.82 8.72
CA LEU A 62 -18.48 -1.89 8.55
C LEU A 62 -17.49 -1.94 9.71
N ARG A 63 -17.97 -2.15 10.94
CA ARG A 63 -17.13 -2.29 12.14
C ARG A 63 -16.14 -3.46 12.06
N PHE A 64 -16.54 -4.53 11.37
CA PHE A 64 -15.68 -5.69 11.15
C PHE A 64 -14.57 -5.40 10.13
N VAL A 65 -14.84 -4.58 9.10
CA VAL A 65 -13.81 -4.16 8.15
C VAL A 65 -12.68 -3.42 8.86
N VAL A 66 -13.03 -2.51 9.77
CA VAL A 66 -12.03 -1.76 10.56
C VAL A 66 -11.15 -2.71 11.39
N SER A 67 -11.72 -3.75 12.00
CA SER A 67 -10.92 -4.69 12.81
C SER A 67 -9.96 -5.53 11.96
N VAL A 68 -10.33 -5.85 10.72
CA VAL A 68 -9.46 -6.53 9.75
C VAL A 68 -8.39 -5.57 9.22
N ALA A 69 -8.76 -4.35 8.83
CA ALA A 69 -7.84 -3.36 8.27
C ALA A 69 -6.70 -2.97 9.23
N LYS A 70 -6.99 -2.90 10.55
CA LYS A 70 -5.97 -2.66 11.58
C LYS A 70 -4.79 -3.63 11.55
N GLN A 71 -4.99 -4.87 11.08
CA GLN A 71 -3.93 -5.88 10.98
C GLN A 71 -2.92 -5.58 9.87
N TYR A 72 -3.27 -4.69 8.93
CA TYR A 72 -2.46 -4.35 7.75
C TYR A 72 -1.88 -2.93 7.82
N GLN A 73 -1.91 -2.29 8.99
CA GLN A 73 -1.29 -0.98 9.18
C GLN A 73 0.22 -1.03 8.92
N HIS A 74 0.79 0.12 8.58
CA HIS A 74 2.22 0.30 8.33
C HIS A 74 2.77 -0.44 7.10
N GLN A 75 1.91 -0.88 6.18
CA GLN A 75 2.29 -1.52 4.91
C GLN A 75 2.24 -0.54 3.71
N GLY A 76 2.41 0.75 3.96
CA GLY A 76 2.51 1.80 2.92
C GLY A 76 1.21 2.58 2.64
N LEU A 77 0.04 2.07 3.03
CA LEU A 77 -1.24 2.79 2.94
C LEU A 77 -1.69 3.32 4.31
N THR A 78 -2.46 4.41 4.31
CA THR A 78 -3.05 4.93 5.55
C THR A 78 -4.17 4.01 6.04
N LEU A 79 -4.51 4.06 7.33
CA LEU A 79 -5.61 3.24 7.85
C LEU A 79 -6.94 3.55 7.16
N THR A 80 -7.18 4.81 6.80
CA THR A 80 -8.40 5.21 6.07
C THR A 80 -8.46 4.53 4.71
N ASP A 81 -7.36 4.55 3.94
CA ASP A 81 -7.31 3.90 2.62
C ASP A 81 -7.52 2.38 2.74
N LEU A 82 -6.92 1.75 3.75
CA LEU A 82 -7.12 0.31 4.02
C LEU A 82 -8.57 -0.03 4.36
N ILE A 83 -9.26 0.85 5.10
CA ILE A 83 -10.68 0.69 5.44
C ILE A 83 -11.53 0.83 4.17
N ASP A 84 -11.26 1.82 3.34
CA ASP A 84 -12.03 2.07 2.11
C ASP A 84 -11.90 0.89 1.13
N GLU A 85 -10.69 0.38 0.95
CA GLU A 85 -10.44 -0.81 0.11
C GLU A 85 -11.07 -2.08 0.71
N GLY A 86 -11.06 -2.20 2.04
CA GLY A 86 -11.78 -3.25 2.75
C GLY A 86 -13.29 -3.17 2.57
N ASN A 87 -13.87 -1.96 2.56
CA ASN A 87 -15.29 -1.72 2.32
C ASN A 87 -15.70 -2.12 0.90
N ILE A 88 -14.85 -1.84 -0.09
CA ILE A 88 -15.04 -2.33 -1.47
C ILE A 88 -15.07 -3.87 -1.49
N GLY A 89 -14.18 -4.53 -0.74
CA GLY A 89 -14.19 -5.98 -0.56
C GLY A 89 -15.47 -6.51 0.08
N LEU A 90 -15.97 -5.83 1.13
CA LEU A 90 -17.22 -6.18 1.81
C LEU A 90 -18.43 -6.07 0.87
N ILE A 91 -18.51 -5.02 0.06
CA ILE A 91 -19.59 -4.85 -0.93
C ILE A 91 -19.59 -6.00 -1.93
N LYS A 92 -18.41 -6.36 -2.48
CA LYS A 92 -18.27 -7.52 -3.38
C LYS A 92 -18.69 -8.84 -2.71
N ALA A 93 -18.41 -8.98 -1.41
CA ALA A 93 -18.85 -10.14 -0.64
C ALA A 93 -20.38 -10.18 -0.53
N ALA A 94 -21.03 -9.05 -0.24
CA ALA A 94 -22.48 -8.94 -0.12
C ALA A 94 -23.21 -9.31 -1.42
N GLU A 95 -22.66 -8.94 -2.57
CA GLU A 95 -23.23 -9.28 -3.88
C GLU A 95 -23.14 -10.77 -4.22
N ARG A 96 -22.14 -11.48 -3.68
CA ARG A 96 -21.84 -12.88 -4.00
C ARG A 96 -22.15 -13.85 -2.87
N PHE A 97 -22.73 -13.37 -1.78
CA PHE A 97 -23.04 -14.20 -0.63
C PHE A 97 -24.19 -15.17 -0.96
N ASP A 98 -24.08 -16.39 -0.44
CA ASP A 98 -25.07 -17.44 -0.61
C ASP A 98 -25.49 -17.98 0.75
N GLU A 99 -26.69 -17.59 1.17
CA GLU A 99 -27.31 -17.93 2.44
C GLU A 99 -27.59 -19.44 2.59
N THR A 100 -27.71 -20.16 1.48
CA THR A 100 -28.07 -21.59 1.48
C THR A 100 -26.95 -22.49 2.01
N ARG A 101 -25.72 -21.97 2.10
CA ARG A 101 -24.54 -22.71 2.56
C ARG A 101 -24.44 -22.87 4.07
N GLY A 102 -25.28 -22.19 4.85
CA GLY A 102 -25.36 -22.36 6.31
C GLY A 102 -24.19 -21.77 7.12
N PHE A 103 -23.39 -20.89 6.51
CA PHE A 103 -22.33 -20.15 7.21
C PHE A 103 -22.70 -18.66 7.33
N LYS A 104 -22.21 -18.01 8.38
CA LYS A 104 -22.39 -16.58 8.59
C LYS A 104 -21.71 -15.76 7.50
N PHE A 105 -22.30 -14.64 7.12
CA PHE A 105 -21.79 -13.71 6.13
C PHE A 105 -20.36 -13.26 6.43
N ILE A 106 -20.06 -12.93 7.68
CA ILE A 106 -18.72 -12.50 8.11
C ILE A 106 -17.64 -13.55 7.80
N SER A 107 -17.97 -14.84 7.94
CA SER A 107 -17.04 -15.94 7.64
C SER A 107 -16.67 -15.99 6.15
N TYR A 108 -17.57 -15.56 5.27
CA TYR A 108 -17.32 -15.42 3.84
C TYR A 108 -16.65 -14.07 3.50
N ALA A 109 -17.14 -12.98 4.09
CA ALA A 109 -16.70 -11.62 3.80
C ALA A 109 -15.23 -11.38 4.14
N VAL A 110 -14.69 -12.02 5.19
CA VAL A 110 -13.28 -11.82 5.59
C VAL A 110 -12.29 -12.12 4.46
N TRP A 111 -12.58 -13.09 3.59
CA TRP A 111 -11.73 -13.42 2.45
C TRP A 111 -11.70 -12.30 1.41
N TRP A 112 -12.87 -11.74 1.09
CA TRP A 112 -13.00 -10.63 0.14
C TRP A 112 -12.39 -9.33 0.69
N ILE A 113 -12.59 -9.05 1.97
CA ILE A 113 -11.98 -7.89 2.64
C ILE A 113 -10.46 -7.99 2.57
N ARG A 114 -9.88 -9.14 2.98
CA ARG A 114 -8.43 -9.36 2.95
C ARG A 114 -7.87 -9.30 1.53
N GLN A 115 -8.55 -9.91 0.57
CA GLN A 115 -8.13 -9.88 -0.82
C GLN A 115 -8.08 -8.45 -1.35
N SER A 116 -9.13 -7.66 -1.10
CA SER A 116 -9.22 -6.27 -1.56
C SER A 116 -8.12 -5.40 -0.94
N ILE A 117 -7.91 -5.53 0.38
CA ILE A 117 -6.84 -4.81 1.10
C ILE A 117 -5.45 -5.20 0.57
N LEU A 118 -5.15 -6.50 0.45
CA LEU A 118 -3.85 -6.97 -0.04
C LEU A 118 -3.60 -6.56 -1.48
N GLN A 119 -4.63 -6.57 -2.33
CA GLN A 119 -4.54 -6.08 -3.70
C GLN A 119 -4.22 -4.59 -3.72
N ALA A 120 -4.92 -3.77 -2.94
CA ALA A 120 -4.65 -2.34 -2.86
C ALA A 120 -3.23 -2.04 -2.35
N ILE A 121 -2.77 -2.75 -1.32
CA ILE A 121 -1.39 -2.62 -0.84
C ILE A 121 -0.41 -2.97 -1.96
N ALA A 122 -0.60 -4.06 -2.68
CA ALA A 122 0.31 -4.45 -3.76
C ALA A 122 0.33 -3.43 -4.91
N GLU A 123 -0.79 -2.77 -5.19
CA GLU A 123 -0.94 -1.86 -6.33
C GLU A 123 -0.62 -0.39 -6.03
N GLN A 124 -0.84 0.06 -4.80
CA GLN A 124 -0.83 1.48 -4.41
C GLN A 124 0.24 1.83 -3.36
N SER A 125 0.83 0.85 -2.65
CA SER A 125 1.81 1.14 -1.58
C SER A 125 3.13 1.74 -2.07
N ARG A 126 3.43 1.63 -3.38
CA ARG A 126 4.69 2.05 -3.98
C ARG A 126 4.46 3.20 -4.95
N ILE A 127 5.39 4.17 -4.93
CA ILE A 127 5.39 5.29 -5.88
C ILE A 127 5.56 4.76 -7.31
N VAL A 128 6.51 3.85 -7.51
CA VAL A 128 6.64 3.10 -8.78
C VAL A 128 5.91 1.77 -8.63
N ARG A 129 4.80 1.64 -9.36
CA ARG A 129 3.94 0.44 -9.33
C ARG A 129 4.69 -0.78 -9.87
N LEU A 130 4.64 -1.87 -9.11
CA LEU A 130 5.13 -3.18 -9.54
C LEU A 130 3.98 -4.09 -9.97
N PRO A 131 4.17 -4.93 -11.00
CA PRO A 131 3.21 -5.97 -11.35
C PRO A 131 2.99 -6.98 -10.20
N LEU A 132 1.77 -7.51 -10.09
CA LEU A 132 1.37 -8.42 -8.99
C LEU A 132 2.23 -9.70 -8.90
N ASN A 133 2.66 -10.24 -10.04
CA ASN A 133 3.55 -11.41 -10.08
C ASN A 133 4.91 -11.09 -9.45
N GLN A 134 5.45 -9.89 -9.65
CA GLN A 134 6.72 -9.47 -9.05
C GLN A 134 6.57 -9.21 -7.56
N VAL A 135 5.49 -8.58 -7.11
CA VAL A 135 5.20 -8.39 -5.67
C VAL A 135 5.08 -9.75 -4.97
N GLY A 136 4.40 -10.72 -5.60
CA GLY A 136 4.29 -12.08 -5.07
C GLY A 136 5.63 -12.80 -4.95
N SER A 137 6.50 -12.70 -5.96
CA SER A 137 7.86 -13.25 -5.92
C SER A 137 8.69 -12.60 -4.82
N LEU A 138 8.62 -11.27 -4.68
CA LEU A 138 9.34 -10.50 -3.66
C LEU A 138 8.90 -10.89 -2.25
N ASN A 139 7.59 -11.06 -2.01
CA ASN A 139 7.08 -11.53 -0.72
C ASN A 139 7.56 -12.95 -0.37
N LYS A 140 7.60 -13.86 -1.35
CA LYS A 140 8.15 -15.22 -1.15
C LYS A 140 9.63 -15.18 -0.79
N VAL A 141 10.42 -14.38 -1.52
CA VAL A 141 11.86 -14.21 -1.26
C VAL A 141 12.06 -13.63 0.14
N ASN A 142 11.33 -12.58 0.53
CA ASN A 142 11.42 -12.00 1.87
C ASN A 142 11.03 -12.98 2.98
N GLN A 143 10.01 -13.81 2.76
CA GLN A 143 9.61 -14.83 3.73
C GLN A 143 10.72 -15.87 3.94
N GLU A 144 11.36 -16.33 2.87
CA GLU A 144 12.50 -17.24 2.97
C GLU A 144 13.76 -16.58 3.53
N ILE A 145 14.02 -15.30 3.25
CA ILE A 145 15.09 -14.53 3.90
C ILE A 145 14.90 -14.54 5.42
N ASN A 146 13.71 -14.16 5.90
CA ASN A 146 13.42 -14.13 7.34
C ASN A 146 13.56 -15.51 7.99
N LYS A 147 13.08 -16.56 7.32
CA LYS A 147 13.22 -17.94 7.80
C LYS A 147 14.68 -18.39 7.84
N PHE A 148 15.45 -18.07 6.81
CA PHE A 148 16.88 -18.39 6.75
C PHE A 148 17.68 -17.66 7.83
N GLU A 149 17.41 -16.37 8.01
CA GLU A 149 18.03 -15.56 9.08
C GLU A 149 17.72 -16.14 10.45
N GLN A 150 16.49 -16.62 10.67
CA GLN A 150 16.11 -17.27 11.93
C GLN A 150 16.84 -18.59 12.17
N GLU A 151 17.03 -19.41 11.13
CA GLU A 151 17.71 -20.70 11.21
C GLU A 151 19.25 -20.58 11.32
N ASN A 152 19.85 -19.65 10.58
CA ASN A 152 21.30 -19.58 10.37
C ASN A 152 21.97 -18.36 11.01
N GLN A 153 21.19 -17.44 11.60
CA GLN A 153 21.66 -16.21 12.24
C GLN A 153 22.52 -15.31 11.33
N ARG A 154 22.31 -15.42 10.02
CA ARG A 154 22.95 -14.58 8.99
C ARG A 154 22.05 -14.41 7.78
N ARG A 155 22.36 -13.41 6.95
CA ARG A 155 21.70 -13.22 5.65
C ARG A 155 22.05 -14.35 4.67
N PRO A 156 21.08 -14.83 3.89
CA PRO A 156 21.34 -15.79 2.81
C PRO A 156 21.98 -15.10 1.60
N SER A 157 22.77 -15.88 0.84
CA SER A 157 23.22 -15.51 -0.50
C SER A 157 22.14 -15.76 -1.56
N VAL A 158 22.31 -15.18 -2.75
CA VAL A 158 21.36 -15.36 -3.88
C VAL A 158 21.27 -16.83 -4.30
N GLU A 159 22.40 -17.55 -4.32
CA GLU A 159 22.48 -18.98 -4.64
C GLU A 159 21.69 -19.83 -3.61
N GLU A 160 21.83 -19.52 -2.32
CA GLU A 160 21.10 -20.21 -1.24
C GLU A 160 19.59 -19.96 -1.30
N LEU A 161 19.19 -18.74 -1.65
CA LEU A 161 17.79 -18.40 -1.87
C LEU A 161 17.23 -19.13 -3.09
N SER A 162 17.99 -19.21 -4.18
CA SER A 162 17.62 -19.94 -5.40
C SER A 162 17.39 -21.42 -5.10
N ALA A 163 18.34 -22.06 -4.41
CA ALA A 163 18.25 -23.47 -4.04
C ALA A 163 17.03 -23.79 -3.15
N ARG A 164 16.63 -22.87 -2.26
CA ARG A 164 15.48 -23.06 -1.36
C ARG A 164 14.13 -22.69 -2.00
N THR A 165 14.08 -21.61 -2.75
CA THR A 165 12.84 -21.09 -3.35
C THR A 165 12.52 -21.75 -4.70
N GLY A 166 13.50 -22.35 -5.36
CA GLY A 166 13.40 -22.86 -6.74
C GLY A 166 13.26 -21.75 -7.79
N VAL A 167 13.56 -20.50 -7.42
CA VAL A 167 13.52 -19.34 -8.32
C VAL A 167 14.92 -19.08 -8.85
N ASP A 168 15.01 -18.82 -10.15
CA ASP A 168 16.27 -18.51 -10.82
C ASP A 168 17.00 -17.31 -10.19
N GLU A 169 18.33 -17.38 -10.13
CA GLU A 169 19.17 -16.39 -9.44
C GLU A 169 19.01 -15.00 -10.06
N GLU A 170 18.87 -14.92 -11.38
CA GLU A 170 18.65 -13.67 -12.11
C GLU A 170 17.34 -13.00 -11.65
N LYS A 171 16.28 -13.79 -11.50
CA LYS A 171 14.97 -13.28 -11.03
C LYS A 171 15.01 -12.85 -9.57
N ILE A 172 15.76 -13.55 -8.73
CA ILE A 172 15.96 -13.15 -7.33
C ILE A 172 16.70 -11.81 -7.28
N SER A 173 17.79 -11.66 -8.04
CA SER A 173 18.55 -10.42 -8.15
C SER A 173 17.68 -9.26 -8.62
N GLN A 174 16.88 -9.45 -9.68
CA GLN A 174 15.94 -8.45 -10.17
C GLN A 174 14.87 -8.09 -9.13
N SER A 175 14.35 -9.07 -8.39
CA SER A 175 13.34 -8.86 -7.34
C SER A 175 13.93 -8.08 -6.15
N MET A 176 15.17 -8.35 -5.79
CA MET A 176 15.90 -7.63 -4.74
C MET A 176 16.24 -6.20 -5.19
N ALA A 177 16.62 -5.99 -6.45
CA ALA A 177 16.83 -4.66 -7.00
C ALA A 177 15.52 -3.84 -6.99
N ALA A 178 14.39 -4.48 -7.32
CA ALA A 178 13.07 -3.86 -7.29
C ALA A 178 12.54 -3.60 -5.87
N SER A 179 13.16 -4.17 -4.82
CA SER A 179 12.71 -3.95 -3.44
C SER A 179 13.14 -2.61 -2.84
N GLY A 180 14.00 -1.86 -3.52
CA GLY A 180 14.47 -0.55 -3.06
C GLY A 180 13.30 0.38 -2.69
N HIS A 181 13.39 1.01 -1.51
CA HIS A 181 12.43 2.03 -1.10
C HIS A 181 12.86 3.39 -1.67
N HIS A 182 11.89 4.16 -2.14
CA HIS A 182 12.13 5.52 -2.59
C HIS A 182 12.42 6.43 -1.39
N VAL A 183 13.34 7.37 -1.56
CA VAL A 183 13.68 8.40 -0.58
C VAL A 183 13.29 9.74 -1.16
N SER A 184 12.76 10.63 -0.31
CA SER A 184 12.41 11.99 -0.72
C SER A 184 13.67 12.80 -0.99
N ILE A 185 13.71 13.49 -2.14
CA ILE A 185 14.81 14.41 -2.47
C ILE A 185 14.76 15.65 -1.57
N ASP A 186 13.56 16.06 -1.16
CA ASP A 186 13.31 17.23 -0.30
C ASP A 186 13.44 16.93 1.19
N ALA A 187 13.63 15.65 1.58
CA ALA A 187 13.81 15.34 2.99
C ALA A 187 15.16 15.90 3.47
N PRO A 188 15.19 16.67 4.58
CA PRO A 188 16.44 17.14 5.16
C PRO A 188 17.24 15.96 5.70
N PHE A 189 18.57 16.09 5.74
CA PHE A 189 19.43 15.02 6.25
C PHE A 189 19.31 14.81 7.77
N GLY A 190 18.94 15.86 8.52
CA GLY A 190 18.74 15.84 9.97
C GLY A 190 17.70 16.88 10.40
N GLU A 191 17.24 16.81 11.65
CA GLU A 191 16.18 17.70 12.17
C GLU A 191 16.61 19.18 12.24
N ASP A 192 17.91 19.44 12.40
CA ASP A 192 18.49 20.78 12.47
C ASP A 192 19.21 21.20 11.16
N ASP A 193 19.22 20.34 10.14
CA ASP A 193 19.85 20.63 8.85
C ASP A 193 18.87 21.28 7.89
N ASP A 194 19.24 22.43 7.33
CA ASP A 194 18.49 23.10 6.27
C ASP A 194 18.73 22.46 4.88
N ASN A 195 19.75 21.62 4.76
CA ASN A 195 20.14 21.00 3.49
C ASN A 195 19.40 19.67 3.26
N SER A 196 18.97 19.48 2.03
CA SER A 196 18.32 18.26 1.52
C SER A 196 19.10 17.68 0.34
N MET A 197 18.63 16.55 -0.19
CA MET A 197 19.29 15.93 -1.35
C MET A 197 19.20 16.83 -2.59
N VAL A 198 18.17 17.68 -2.69
CA VAL A 198 18.03 18.65 -3.80
C VAL A 198 19.19 19.65 -3.85
N ASP A 199 19.74 20.01 -2.70
CA ASP A 199 20.78 21.05 -2.59
C ASP A 199 22.17 20.51 -2.96
N VAL A 200 22.35 19.19 -2.92
CA VAL A 200 23.62 18.50 -3.18
C VAL A 200 23.65 17.84 -4.56
N MET A 201 22.49 17.44 -5.09
CA MET A 201 22.41 16.79 -6.39
C MET A 201 22.83 17.75 -7.50
N ALA A 202 23.92 17.41 -8.20
CA ALA A 202 24.31 18.12 -9.41
C ALA A 202 23.21 17.95 -10.47
N SER A 203 22.83 19.05 -11.11
CA SER A 203 21.95 18.99 -12.27
C SER A 203 22.65 18.22 -13.39
N SER A 204 21.96 17.23 -13.98
CA SER A 204 22.45 16.50 -15.15
C SER A 204 22.58 17.40 -16.39
N ASP A 205 21.95 18.58 -16.36
CA ASP A 205 22.10 19.63 -17.37
C ASP A 205 23.41 20.40 -17.17
N ASP A 206 24.47 19.64 -16.89
CA ASP A 206 25.85 20.06 -16.71
C ASP A 206 26.39 20.52 -18.07
N SER A 207 25.83 21.62 -18.55
CA SER A 207 26.48 22.53 -19.47
C SER A 207 27.53 23.27 -18.66
N ARG A 208 28.55 22.50 -18.24
CA ARG A 208 29.89 23.01 -17.96
C ARG A 208 30.10 24.21 -18.87
N THR A 209 30.13 25.42 -18.31
CA THR A 209 30.09 26.66 -19.11
C THR A 209 31.32 26.74 -20.02
N ASP A 210 32.40 26.08 -19.59
CA ASP A 210 33.63 25.81 -20.31
C ASP A 210 33.49 24.76 -21.43
N ARG A 211 32.51 23.86 -21.42
CA ARG A 211 32.37 22.79 -22.42
C ARG A 211 32.28 23.30 -23.87
N ASN A 212 31.57 24.41 -24.09
CA ASN A 212 31.49 25.02 -25.42
C ASN A 212 32.81 25.68 -25.83
N VAL A 213 33.50 26.30 -24.87
CA VAL A 213 34.80 26.97 -25.08
C VAL A 213 35.90 25.94 -25.32
N ASP A 214 35.90 24.83 -24.58
CA ASP A 214 36.81 23.69 -24.77
C ASP A 214 36.64 23.09 -26.16
N HIS A 215 35.39 22.90 -26.60
CA HIS A 215 35.09 22.40 -27.93
C HIS A 215 35.55 23.38 -29.03
N GLU A 216 35.33 24.68 -28.85
CA GLU A 216 35.80 25.73 -29.78
C GLU A 216 37.33 25.80 -29.82
N SER A 217 38.01 25.71 -28.68
CA SER A 217 39.47 25.67 -28.59
C SER A 217 40.04 24.45 -29.31
N MET A 218 39.50 23.26 -29.06
CA MET A 218 39.93 22.03 -29.75
C MET A 218 39.70 22.12 -31.26
N ALA A 219 38.57 22.68 -31.70
CA ALA A 219 38.29 22.87 -33.12
C ALA A 219 39.28 23.85 -33.78
N ASN A 220 39.62 24.94 -33.10
CA ASN A 220 40.60 25.92 -33.58
C ASN A 220 42.01 25.33 -33.66
N ASP A 221 42.43 24.56 -32.64
CA ASP A 221 43.75 23.90 -32.63
C ASP A 221 43.87 22.87 -33.76
N LEU A 222 42.79 22.12 -34.05
CA LEU A 222 42.73 21.18 -35.19
C LEU A 222 42.79 21.87 -36.56
N MET A 223 42.31 23.12 -36.68
CA MET A 223 42.37 23.89 -37.92
C MET A 223 43.72 24.60 -38.14
N GLN A 224 44.58 24.67 -37.12
CA GLN A 224 45.92 25.26 -37.21
C GLN A 224 47.03 24.25 -37.56
N VAL A 225 46.71 22.96 -37.63
CA VAL A 225 47.61 21.88 -38.10
C VAL A 225 47.34 21.58 -39.57
#